data_AF-A0A5B7DYA8-F1
#
_entry.id   AF-A0A5B7DYA8-F1
#
_cell.length_a   1.000
_cell.length_b   1.000
_cell.length_c   1.000
_cell.angle_alpha   90.00
_cell.angle_beta   90.00
_cell.angle_gamma   90.00
#
_symmetry.space_group_name_H-M   'P 1'
#
loop_
_entity.id
_entity.type
_entity.pdbx_description
1 polymer ?
#
loop_
_entity_poly.entity_id
_entity_poly.type
_entity_poly.pdbx_seq_one_letter_code
_entity_poly.pdbx_strand_id
1 'polypeptide(L)'
;MVMERLQHREQGRGGTWGEWSTWTPCSRSCGGGVSIQSRECLMSNRRNRMRTRRRSSMSHSRNGSKCVGLYRRFQLCNTQSCGVGYVDYRREQCASFNKTPFNRRFYTWEPYYDTPQSCALNCRAVGLSFYATLNRTVIDGTKCGAPDANRICVAGRCMVNIVCCVLCPRLPQHSAGRFSLLCCFLTAVTEKWVFLYV
;
A
#
# COMPACT_ATOMS: atom_id res chain seq x y z
N MET A 1 -37.32 -32.58 -25.03
CA MET A 1 -36.73 -31.25 -24.72
C MET A 1 -36.35 -31.25 -23.25
N VAL A 2 -35.09 -31.57 -22.93
CA VAL A 2 -34.56 -31.46 -21.56
C VAL A 2 -33.50 -30.37 -21.58
N MET A 3 -33.81 -29.27 -20.89
CA MET A 3 -32.87 -28.22 -20.51
C MET A 3 -32.01 -28.77 -19.37
N GLU A 4 -30.75 -29.12 -19.62
CA GLU A 4 -29.80 -29.26 -18.52
C GLU A 4 -28.37 -28.86 -18.92
N ARG A 5 -27.82 -27.93 -18.12
CA ARG A 5 -26.39 -27.74 -17.83
C ARG A 5 -25.51 -27.16 -18.93
N LEU A 6 -25.59 -25.84 -19.09
CA LEU A 6 -24.41 -25.02 -19.37
C LEU A 6 -24.00 -24.25 -18.11
N GLN A 7 -23.45 -24.96 -17.14
CA GLN A 7 -22.58 -24.36 -16.13
C GLN A 7 -21.32 -25.20 -15.99
N HIS A 8 -20.21 -24.48 -15.83
CA HIS A 8 -18.86 -24.98 -15.54
C HIS A 8 -18.07 -25.60 -16.67
N ARG A 9 -17.53 -24.75 -17.55
CA ARG A 9 -16.24 -25.04 -18.18
C ARG A 9 -15.42 -23.76 -18.37
N GLU A 10 -14.67 -23.39 -17.34
CA GLU A 10 -13.38 -22.66 -17.39
C GLU A 10 -12.78 -22.59 -15.97
N GLN A 11 -12.40 -23.72 -15.40
CA GLN A 11 -11.61 -23.76 -14.17
C GLN A 11 -10.51 -24.81 -14.31
N GLY A 12 -9.33 -24.35 -14.73
CA GLY A 12 -8.17 -25.22 -14.79
C GLY A 12 -6.95 -24.56 -15.41
N ARG A 13 -6.28 -23.66 -14.66
CA ARG A 13 -4.84 -23.29 -14.73
C ARG A 13 -4.55 -21.96 -14.00
N GLY A 14 -4.97 -21.83 -12.74
CA GLY A 14 -4.68 -20.64 -11.92
C GLY A 14 -4.17 -21.05 -10.54
N GLY A 15 -3.19 -20.34 -10.00
CA GLY A 15 -2.85 -20.45 -8.58
C GLY A 15 -3.99 -19.87 -7.72
N THR A 16 -4.20 -20.43 -6.54
CA THR A 16 -5.16 -19.93 -5.56
C THR A 16 -4.41 -19.14 -4.49
N TRP A 17 -4.94 -17.99 -4.07
CA TRP A 17 -4.36 -17.28 -2.94
C TRP A 17 -4.54 -18.09 -1.65
N GLY A 18 -3.48 -18.22 -0.86
CA GLY A 18 -3.57 -18.69 0.52
C GLY A 18 -4.25 -17.66 1.43
N GLU A 19 -4.43 -18.03 2.68
CA GLU A 19 -4.97 -17.13 3.68
C GLU A 19 -4.05 -15.93 3.92
N TRP A 20 -4.64 -14.83 4.35
CA TRP A 20 -3.87 -13.69 4.82
C TRP A 20 -3.19 -14.05 6.14
N SER A 21 -1.89 -13.78 6.24
CA SER A 21 -1.14 -13.80 7.50
C SER A 21 -1.76 -12.89 8.56
N THR A 22 -1.33 -12.93 9.82
CA THR A 22 -1.66 -11.88 10.78
C THR A 22 -1.00 -10.56 10.37
N TRP A 23 -1.58 -9.42 10.76
CA TRP A 23 -0.92 -8.13 10.58
C TRP A 23 0.42 -8.10 11.31
N THR A 24 1.45 -7.56 10.67
CA THR A 24 2.71 -7.26 11.37
C THR A 24 2.47 -6.23 12.47
N PRO A 25 3.30 -6.21 13.52
CA PRO A 25 3.35 -5.08 14.43
C PRO A 25 3.49 -3.76 13.67
N CYS A 26 2.94 -2.69 14.23
CA CYS A 26 3.03 -1.37 13.61
C CYS A 26 4.49 -0.93 13.53
N SER A 27 4.90 -0.37 12.39
CA SER A 27 6.28 0.10 12.20
C SER A 27 6.71 1.22 13.16
N ARG A 28 5.76 1.93 13.77
CA ARG A 28 6.00 2.95 14.80
C ARG A 28 4.97 2.86 15.91
N SER A 29 5.29 3.40 17.08
CA SER A 29 4.39 3.51 18.23
C SER A 29 3.54 4.79 18.24
N CYS A 30 3.81 5.76 17.36
CA CYS A 30 3.07 7.02 17.20
C CYS A 30 3.41 7.68 15.86
N GLY A 31 2.74 8.78 15.52
CA GLY A 31 3.04 9.64 14.38
C GLY A 31 2.56 9.12 13.02
N GLY A 32 1.86 7.98 13.02
CA GLY A 32 1.48 7.22 11.84
C GLY A 32 2.58 6.26 11.41
N GLY A 33 2.39 4.98 11.72
CA GLY A 33 3.16 3.86 11.19
C GLY A 33 2.32 3.01 10.22
N VAL A 34 2.91 1.94 9.72
CA VAL A 34 2.23 0.99 8.83
C VAL A 34 2.33 -0.43 9.35
N SER A 35 1.21 -1.13 9.32
CA SER A 35 1.16 -2.59 9.48
C SER A 35 0.98 -3.24 8.11
N ILE A 36 1.59 -4.39 7.92
CA ILE A 36 1.60 -5.12 6.65
C ILE A 36 0.94 -6.47 6.86
N GLN A 37 0.18 -6.92 5.87
CA GLN A 37 -0.30 -8.29 5.82
C GLN A 37 -0.03 -8.86 4.44
N SER A 38 0.47 -10.08 4.40
CA SER A 38 0.78 -10.79 3.16
C SER A 38 0.01 -12.10 3.04
N ARG A 39 -0.15 -12.58 1.82
CA ARG A 39 -0.64 -13.92 1.50
C ARG A 39 0.21 -14.51 0.39
N GLU A 40 0.32 -15.83 0.37
CA GLU A 40 1.11 -16.55 -0.63
C GLU A 40 0.24 -17.09 -1.76
N CYS A 41 0.82 -17.22 -2.95
CA CYS A 41 0.14 -17.87 -4.07
C CYS A 41 0.35 -19.38 -3.98
N LEU A 42 -0.69 -20.13 -3.62
CA LEU A 42 -0.68 -21.58 -3.57
C LEU A 42 -0.87 -22.13 -4.99
N MET A 43 0.14 -22.81 -5.52
CA MET A 43 0.03 -23.47 -6.82
C MET A 43 -0.86 -24.72 -6.68
N SER A 44 -1.86 -24.89 -7.56
CA SER A 44 -2.68 -26.09 -7.60
C SER A 44 -1.87 -27.25 -8.22
N ASN A 45 -1.02 -27.90 -7.43
CA ASN A 45 -0.25 -29.06 -7.87
C ASN A 45 -1.12 -30.34 -7.85
N ARG A 46 -1.93 -30.56 -8.90
CA ARG A 46 -2.29 -31.93 -9.27
C ARG A 46 -1.16 -32.48 -10.15
N ARG A 47 -0.30 -33.31 -9.55
CA ARG A 47 0.86 -34.04 -10.11
C ARG A 47 2.18 -33.26 -10.08
N ASN A 48 2.92 -33.33 -8.99
CA ASN A 48 3.92 -34.40 -8.80
C ASN A 48 4.59 -34.23 -7.43
N ARG A 49 4.48 -35.27 -6.60
CA ARG A 49 5.44 -35.54 -5.54
C ARG A 49 6.81 -35.71 -6.21
N MET A 50 7.86 -35.36 -5.48
CA MET A 50 9.27 -35.67 -5.79
C MET A 50 9.98 -34.75 -6.79
N ARG A 51 10.52 -33.63 -6.29
CA ARG A 51 11.97 -33.35 -6.36
C ARG A 51 12.35 -32.09 -5.58
N THR A 52 12.81 -32.33 -4.36
CA THR A 52 14.04 -31.76 -3.76
C THR A 52 14.33 -30.27 -3.95
N ARG A 53 14.20 -29.54 -2.84
CA ARG A 53 15.16 -28.54 -2.32
C ARG A 53 16.11 -27.93 -3.36
N ARG A 54 15.81 -26.73 -3.86
CA ARG A 54 16.73 -25.58 -3.98
C ARG A 54 16.03 -24.42 -4.70
N ARG A 55 16.24 -23.21 -4.16
CA ARG A 55 15.77 -21.90 -4.64
C ARG A 55 14.26 -21.64 -4.54
N SER A 56 13.86 -21.16 -3.37
CA SER A 56 12.94 -20.02 -3.23
C SER A 56 13.50 -18.82 -4.01
N SER A 57 13.44 -18.89 -5.34
CA SER A 57 13.65 -17.75 -6.21
C SER A 57 12.29 -17.08 -6.38
N MET A 58 12.24 -15.84 -5.91
CA MET A 58 11.22 -14.83 -6.15
C MET A 58 11.07 -14.59 -7.66
N SER A 59 10.56 -15.58 -8.39
CA SER A 59 10.47 -15.51 -9.84
C SER A 59 9.18 -14.80 -10.21
N HIS A 60 9.31 -13.56 -10.68
CA HIS A 60 8.31 -12.90 -11.51
C HIS A 60 8.23 -13.61 -12.88
N SER A 61 7.94 -14.92 -12.87
CA SER A 61 7.97 -15.74 -14.07
C SER A 61 6.70 -15.57 -14.86
N ARG A 62 6.89 -15.08 -16.09
CA ARG A 62 5.93 -15.22 -17.17
C ARG A 62 5.63 -16.73 -17.35
N ASN A 63 4.34 -17.05 -17.45
CA ASN A 63 3.76 -18.36 -17.73
C ASN A 63 3.90 -19.44 -16.63
N GLY A 64 2.81 -19.73 -15.91
CA GLY A 64 2.67 -20.99 -15.18
C GLY A 64 1.69 -21.02 -14.00
N SER A 65 1.47 -19.92 -13.29
CA SER A 65 0.58 -19.89 -12.11
C SER A 65 0.38 -18.45 -11.63
N LYS A 66 -0.40 -17.67 -12.38
CA LYS A 66 -0.62 -16.27 -12.00
C LYS A 66 -1.80 -16.17 -11.05
N CYS A 67 -1.53 -16.20 -9.74
CA CYS A 67 -2.48 -15.60 -8.81
C CYS A 67 -2.64 -14.12 -9.19
N VAL A 68 -3.86 -13.73 -9.54
CA VAL A 68 -4.19 -12.34 -9.91
C VAL A 68 -4.72 -11.63 -8.68
N GLY A 69 -4.20 -10.44 -8.40
CA GLY A 69 -4.61 -9.61 -7.27
C GLY A 69 -3.47 -9.24 -6.31
N LEU A 70 -3.81 -8.55 -5.23
CA LEU A 70 -2.84 -8.06 -4.24
C LEU A 70 -2.25 -9.23 -3.43
N TYR A 71 -0.93 -9.28 -3.30
CA TYR A 71 -0.20 -10.23 -2.44
C TYR A 71 0.16 -9.62 -1.07
N ARG A 72 0.10 -8.29 -0.97
CA ARG A 72 0.30 -7.51 0.26
C ARG A 72 -0.78 -6.45 0.38
N ARG A 73 -1.25 -6.22 1.60
CA ARG A 73 -2.04 -5.05 1.97
C ARG A 73 -1.37 -4.35 3.15
N PHE A 74 -1.61 -3.06 3.26
CA PHE A 74 -1.00 -2.18 4.25
C PHE A 74 -2.12 -1.51 5.03
N GLN A 75 -1.89 -1.07 6.24
CA GLN A 75 -2.85 -0.21 6.95
C GLN A 75 -2.09 0.78 7.80
N LEU A 76 -2.64 1.98 7.93
CA LEU A 76 -2.10 2.98 8.83
C LEU A 76 -2.41 2.56 10.27
N CYS A 77 -1.45 2.70 11.16
CA CYS A 77 -1.56 2.37 12.57
C CYS A 77 -0.84 3.42 13.42
N ASN A 78 -1.17 3.50 14.71
CA ASN A 78 -0.55 4.42 15.66
C ASN A 78 -0.48 5.87 15.16
N THR A 79 -1.62 6.41 14.72
CA THR A 79 -1.74 7.75 14.13
C THR A 79 -1.76 8.90 15.14
N GLN A 80 -1.77 8.58 16.43
CA GLN A 80 -1.65 9.57 17.50
C GLN A 80 -0.38 10.40 17.33
N SER A 81 -0.44 11.69 17.68
CA SER A 81 0.74 12.54 17.72
C SER A 81 1.79 11.97 18.68
N CYS A 82 3.08 12.05 18.33
CA CYS A 82 4.18 11.66 19.22
C CYS A 82 4.54 12.74 20.28
N GLY A 83 3.80 13.85 20.34
CA GLY A 83 4.12 14.95 21.25
C GLY A 83 5.13 15.96 20.68
N VAL A 84 5.63 16.84 21.55
CA VAL A 84 6.54 17.94 21.18
C VAL A 84 7.89 17.37 20.75
N GLY A 85 8.40 17.82 19.60
CA GLY A 85 9.65 17.33 19.02
C GLY A 85 9.50 16.18 18.03
N TYR A 86 8.27 15.78 17.70
CA TYR A 86 8.03 14.78 16.65
C TYR A 86 8.66 15.19 15.31
N VAL A 87 9.46 14.28 14.76
CA VAL A 87 10.05 14.40 13.42
C VAL A 87 9.29 13.47 12.48
N ASP A 88 8.74 14.03 11.39
CA ASP A 88 8.13 13.25 10.32
C ASP A 88 9.15 12.24 9.77
N TYR A 89 8.71 11.03 9.48
CA TYR A 89 9.50 9.96 8.89
C TYR A 89 10.27 10.38 7.64
N ARG A 90 9.71 11.29 6.82
CA ARG A 90 10.44 11.84 5.67
C ARG A 90 11.60 12.74 6.09
N ARG A 91 11.44 13.51 7.17
CA ARG A 91 12.49 14.38 7.71
C ARG A 91 13.63 13.55 8.31
N GLU A 92 13.32 12.48 9.05
CA GLU A 92 14.33 11.54 9.55
C GLU A 92 15.13 10.92 8.39
N GLN A 93 14.46 10.49 7.32
CA GLN A 93 15.12 9.94 6.14
C GLN A 93 16.02 10.95 5.43
N CYS A 94 15.60 12.22 5.25
CA CYS A 94 16.48 13.25 4.71
C CYS A 94 17.68 13.53 5.64
N ALA A 95 17.44 13.67 6.94
CA ALA A 95 18.47 13.98 7.92
C ALA A 95 19.56 12.88 8.02
N SER A 96 19.23 11.63 7.69
CA SER A 96 20.19 10.53 7.63
C SER A 96 21.34 10.78 6.63
N PHE A 97 21.12 11.64 5.62
CA PHE A 97 22.13 12.03 4.64
C PHE A 97 22.95 13.25 5.05
N ASN A 98 22.69 13.89 6.20
CA ASN A 98 23.46 15.06 6.65
C ASN A 98 24.95 14.74 6.87
N LYS A 99 25.26 13.49 7.19
CA LYS A 99 26.63 12.98 7.40
C LYS A 99 27.24 12.37 6.13
N THR A 100 26.55 12.47 4.99
CA THR A 100 26.98 11.90 3.72
C THR A 100 27.28 13.03 2.73
N PRO A 101 28.47 13.08 2.12
CA PRO A 101 28.80 14.15 1.20
C PRO A 101 28.01 14.00 -0.11
N PHE A 102 27.40 15.10 -0.56
CA PHE A 102 26.77 15.24 -1.88
C PHE A 102 27.60 16.23 -2.70
N ASN A 103 28.10 15.81 -3.86
CA ASN A 103 29.04 16.60 -4.67
C ASN A 103 30.22 17.17 -3.85
N ARG A 104 30.81 16.33 -2.99
CA ARG A 104 31.96 16.64 -2.10
C ARG A 104 31.67 17.69 -1.00
N ARG A 105 30.40 18.01 -0.72
CA ARG A 105 30.00 18.91 0.38
C ARG A 105 28.93 18.27 1.25
N PHE A 106 28.88 18.70 2.50
CA PHE A 106 27.82 18.30 3.43
C PHE A 106 26.71 19.36 3.44
N TYR A 107 25.48 18.91 3.60
CA TYR A 107 24.31 19.77 3.67
C TYR A 107 23.42 19.32 4.81
N THR A 108 22.66 20.26 5.37
CA THR A 108 21.50 19.93 6.20
C THR A 108 20.31 19.75 5.27
N TRP A 109 19.73 18.57 5.26
CA TRP A 109 18.65 18.19 4.36
C TRP A 109 17.28 18.26 5.04
N GLU A 110 16.32 18.85 4.35
CA GLU A 110 14.91 18.85 4.75
C GLU A 110 14.03 18.26 3.65
N PRO A 111 12.85 17.70 3.97
CA PRO A 111 11.91 17.20 2.98
C PRO A 111 11.52 18.25 1.93
N TYR A 112 11.46 17.83 0.67
CA TYR A 112 10.88 18.62 -0.43
C TYR A 112 9.68 17.87 -1.01
N TYR A 113 8.48 18.46 -0.89
CA TYR A 113 7.21 17.80 -1.23
C TYR A 113 6.71 18.16 -2.64
N ASP A 114 7.15 19.28 -3.20
CA ASP A 114 6.65 19.83 -4.48
C ASP A 114 7.28 19.13 -5.69
N THR A 115 7.01 17.82 -5.79
CA THR A 115 7.48 16.95 -6.87
C THR A 115 6.39 15.97 -7.28
N PRO A 116 6.30 15.62 -8.57
CA PRO A 116 5.40 14.54 -9.00
C PRO A 116 5.83 13.19 -8.43
N GLN A 117 7.13 12.99 -8.21
CA GLN A 117 7.70 11.77 -7.63
C GLN A 117 7.71 11.81 -6.10
N SER A 118 6.54 12.02 -5.49
CA SER A 118 6.42 12.17 -4.04
C SER A 118 6.94 10.99 -3.23
N CYS A 119 7.04 9.77 -3.80
CA CYS A 119 7.59 8.61 -3.10
C CYS A 119 9.09 8.34 -3.33
N ALA A 120 9.77 9.23 -4.05
CA ALA A 120 11.22 9.33 -3.98
C ALA A 120 11.63 10.20 -2.79
N LEU A 121 12.86 10.00 -2.29
CA LEU A 121 13.39 10.79 -1.18
C LEU A 121 13.98 12.10 -1.72
N ASN A 122 13.08 13.06 -1.96
CA ASN A 122 13.43 14.42 -2.39
C ASN A 122 13.71 15.29 -1.17
N CYS A 123 14.91 15.86 -1.10
CA CYS A 123 15.36 16.68 0.01
C CYS A 123 15.97 17.99 -0.49
N ARG A 124 15.57 19.12 0.11
CA ARG A 124 16.16 20.44 -0.14
C ARG A 124 17.35 20.69 0.78
N ALA A 125 18.37 21.38 0.28
CA ALA A 125 19.49 21.82 1.12
C ALA A 125 19.09 23.11 1.86
N VAL A 126 19.13 23.08 3.19
CA VAL A 126 18.76 24.24 4.02
C VAL A 126 19.66 25.43 3.69
N GLY A 127 19.05 26.60 3.50
CA GLY A 127 19.75 27.84 3.14
C GLY A 127 20.14 27.95 1.66
N LEU A 128 19.80 26.96 0.81
CA LEU A 128 20.10 26.93 -0.61
C LEU A 128 18.82 26.70 -1.42
N SER A 129 18.83 27.13 -2.69
CA SER A 129 17.65 27.10 -3.58
C SER A 129 17.52 25.82 -4.42
N PHE A 130 18.17 24.73 -4.03
CA PHE A 130 18.11 23.46 -4.76
C PHE A 130 17.63 22.30 -3.89
N TYR A 131 17.08 21.29 -4.54
CA TYR A 131 16.77 19.99 -3.97
C TYR A 131 17.46 18.87 -4.76
N ALA A 132 17.61 17.72 -4.11
CA ALA A 132 18.15 16.52 -4.73
C ALA A 132 17.30 15.30 -4.33
N THR A 133 17.24 14.31 -5.22
CA THR A 133 16.67 13.00 -4.91
C THR A 133 17.76 12.11 -4.33
N LEU A 134 17.79 11.96 -3.01
CA LEU A 134 18.84 11.22 -2.29
C LEU A 134 18.63 9.71 -2.32
N ASN A 135 17.40 9.26 -2.51
CA ASN A 135 17.06 7.85 -2.68
C ASN A 135 15.85 7.70 -3.63
N ARG A 136 15.83 6.59 -4.39
CA ARG A 136 14.76 6.29 -5.36
C ARG A 136 13.41 6.07 -4.69
N THR A 137 13.42 5.55 -3.46
CA THR A 137 12.20 5.29 -2.69
C THR A 137 12.38 5.74 -1.26
N VAL A 138 11.34 6.35 -0.70
CA VAL A 138 11.20 6.48 0.76
C VAL A 138 10.81 5.13 1.37
N ILE A 139 11.01 4.99 2.68
CA ILE A 139 10.59 3.79 3.40
C ILE A 139 9.07 3.63 3.32
N ASP A 140 8.60 2.40 3.12
CA ASP A 140 7.17 2.09 3.07
C ASP A 140 6.44 2.64 4.31
N GLY A 141 5.31 3.29 4.07
CA GLY A 141 4.52 3.98 5.10
C GLY A 141 4.82 5.46 5.29
N THR A 142 5.87 5.99 4.66
CA THR A 142 6.09 7.44 4.62
C THR A 142 4.90 8.14 3.95
N LYS A 143 4.38 9.22 4.54
CA LYS A 143 3.29 10.00 3.94
C LYS A 143 3.67 10.59 2.57
N CYS A 144 2.67 10.72 1.70
CA CYS A 144 2.82 11.34 0.39
C CYS A 144 1.57 12.14 0.00
N GLY A 145 1.72 13.07 -0.94
CA GLY A 145 0.63 13.96 -1.35
C GLY A 145 0.41 15.11 -0.36
N ALA A 146 -0.78 15.71 -0.40
CA ALA A 146 -1.15 16.85 0.44
C ALA A 146 -1.12 16.47 1.94
N PRO A 147 -0.85 17.43 2.85
CA PRO A 147 -0.74 17.17 4.29
C PRO A 147 -1.94 16.43 4.91
N ASP A 148 -3.14 16.75 4.44
CA ASP A 148 -4.41 16.15 4.90
C ASP A 148 -4.78 14.88 4.13
N ALA A 149 -4.06 14.57 3.06
CA ALA A 149 -4.28 13.36 2.29
C ALA A 149 -3.74 12.17 3.09
N ASN A 150 -4.65 11.29 3.47
CA ASN A 150 -4.36 10.01 4.08
C ASN A 150 -3.72 9.08 3.02
N ARG A 151 -2.48 9.34 2.60
CA ARG A 151 -1.78 8.57 1.55
C ARG A 151 -0.38 8.22 2.01
N ILE A 152 0.08 7.03 1.64
CA ILE A 152 1.38 6.51 2.03
C ILE A 152 2.14 5.96 0.82
N CYS A 153 3.46 6.02 0.90
CA CYS A 153 4.35 5.38 -0.07
C CYS A 153 4.43 3.89 0.20
N VAL A 154 4.23 3.10 -0.84
CA VAL A 154 4.40 1.65 -0.83
C VAL A 154 5.06 1.23 -2.13
N ALA A 155 6.21 0.56 -2.05
CA ALA A 155 6.98 0.12 -3.22
C ALA A 155 7.20 1.26 -4.24
N GLY A 156 7.51 2.46 -3.74
CA GLY A 156 7.77 3.65 -4.55
C GLY A 156 6.53 4.31 -5.17
N ARG A 157 5.31 3.87 -4.85
CA ARG A 157 4.06 4.44 -5.35
C ARG A 157 3.27 5.10 -4.22
N CYS A 158 2.69 6.27 -4.49
CA CYS A 158 1.82 6.95 -3.54
C CYS A 158 0.42 6.35 -3.60
N MET A 159 0.01 5.69 -2.52
CA MET A 159 -1.24 4.93 -2.42
C MET A 159 -2.22 5.68 -1.51
N VAL A 160 -3.49 5.82 -1.93
CA VAL A 160 -4.57 6.40 -1.11
C VAL A 160 -5.01 5.41 -0.02
N ASN A 161 -5.32 5.90 1.19
CA ASN A 161 -5.47 5.08 2.39
C ASN A 161 -6.38 3.88 2.24
N ILE A 162 -6.01 2.89 3.05
CA ILE A 162 -6.45 1.51 3.02
C ILE A 162 -7.59 1.31 4.03
N VAL A 163 -8.41 2.34 4.23
CA VAL A 163 -9.63 2.30 5.03
C VAL A 163 -10.84 2.27 4.10
N CYS A 164 -10.89 1.31 3.16
CA CYS A 164 -12.15 0.89 2.51
C CYS A 164 -12.00 -0.42 1.72
N CYS A 165 -11.46 -1.48 2.34
CA CYS A 165 -11.64 -2.85 1.85
C CYS A 165 -12.06 -3.83 2.95
N VAL A 166 -12.50 -3.32 4.11
CA VAL A 166 -13.19 -4.13 5.12
C VAL A 166 -14.72 -4.09 4.91
N LEU A 167 -15.22 -3.20 4.05
CA LEU A 167 -16.63 -3.13 3.64
C LEU A 167 -16.78 -2.90 2.12
N CYS A 168 -16.17 -3.74 1.29
CA CYS A 168 -16.67 -3.89 -0.07
C CYS A 168 -17.40 -5.25 -0.15
N PRO A 169 -18.71 -5.34 0.18
CA PRO A 169 -19.48 -6.47 -0.29
C PRO A 169 -19.39 -6.45 -1.81
N ARG A 170 -19.15 -7.62 -2.41
CA ARG A 170 -19.00 -7.83 -3.85
C ARG A 170 -20.03 -7.02 -4.63
N LEU A 171 -19.63 -5.93 -5.28
CA LEU A 171 -20.46 -5.32 -6.31
C LEU A 171 -20.19 -6.06 -7.63
N PRO A 172 -21.24 -6.51 -8.33
CA PRO A 172 -21.10 -7.16 -9.62
C PRO A 172 -20.54 -6.17 -10.64
N GLN A 173 -19.61 -6.66 -11.48
CA GLN A 173 -19.16 -5.95 -12.66
C GLN A 173 -20.32 -5.85 -13.64
N HIS A 174 -21.08 -4.75 -13.66
CA HIS A 174 -21.82 -4.26 -14.83
C HIS A 174 -22.55 -2.96 -14.47
N SER A 175 -21.95 -1.81 -14.75
CA SER A 175 -22.61 -0.60 -15.25
C SER A 175 -21.64 0.57 -15.28
N ALA A 176 -21.42 1.09 -16.49
CA ALA A 176 -20.79 2.38 -16.70
C ALA A 176 -21.82 3.47 -16.34
N GLY A 177 -21.44 4.43 -15.48
CA GLY A 177 -22.26 5.62 -15.24
C GLY A 177 -21.98 6.34 -13.93
N ARG A 178 -21.26 7.47 -14.01
CA ARG A 178 -21.22 8.61 -13.07
C ARG A 178 -20.78 8.30 -11.62
N PHE A 179 -19.47 8.41 -11.40
CA PHE A 179 -18.89 8.64 -10.08
C PHE A 179 -19.33 10.00 -9.55
N SER A 180 -20.16 10.03 -8.50
CA SER A 180 -20.30 11.20 -7.63
C SER A 180 -19.66 10.91 -6.29
N LEU A 181 -18.74 11.80 -5.94
CA LEU A 181 -18.00 11.88 -4.69
C LEU A 181 -18.96 12.00 -3.51
N LEU A 182 -19.08 10.96 -2.68
CA LEU A 182 -19.53 11.07 -1.30
C LEU A 182 -18.89 9.89 -0.54
N CYS A 183 -17.65 10.12 -0.10
CA CYS A 183 -17.01 9.25 0.88
C CYS A 183 -17.85 9.26 2.16
N CYS A 184 -18.11 8.06 2.68
CA CYS A 184 -18.77 7.81 3.94
C CYS A 184 -18.13 8.62 5.07
N PHE A 185 -18.85 9.61 5.59
CA PHE A 185 -18.55 10.15 6.91
C PHE A 185 -19.08 9.15 7.94
N LEU A 186 -18.16 8.58 8.71
CA LEU A 186 -18.44 7.84 9.92
C LEU A 186 -19.13 8.75 10.94
N THR A 187 -20.27 8.33 11.47
CA THR A 187 -20.50 8.41 12.92
C THR A 187 -21.21 7.13 13.37
N ALA A 188 -20.54 6.38 14.24
CA ALA A 188 -21.15 5.27 14.96
C ALA A 188 -21.84 5.84 16.18
N VAL A 189 -23.12 6.24 16.07
CA VAL A 189 -23.97 6.44 17.25
C VAL A 189 -25.42 6.07 16.87
N THR A 190 -25.91 5.02 17.53
CA THR A 190 -27.31 4.56 17.65
C THR A 190 -28.03 3.98 16.42
N GLU A 191 -28.58 2.80 16.64
CA GLU A 191 -29.49 2.07 15.77
C GLU A 191 -30.74 2.91 15.45
N LYS A 192 -30.90 3.30 14.18
CA LYS A 192 -32.16 3.42 13.42
C LYS A 192 -31.88 4.13 12.10
N TRP A 193 -32.02 3.41 10.99
CA TRP A 193 -31.95 3.97 9.65
C TRP A 193 -33.32 4.57 9.30
N VAL A 194 -33.41 5.90 9.21
CA VAL A 194 -34.54 6.59 8.57
C VAL A 194 -33.98 7.32 7.36
N PHE A 195 -34.43 6.92 6.17
CA PHE A 195 -34.13 7.63 4.93
C PHE A 195 -35.15 8.75 4.76
N LEU A 196 -34.71 10.01 4.74
CA LEU A 196 -35.49 11.12 4.18
C LEU A 196 -34.99 11.38 2.76
N TYR A 197 -35.91 11.24 1.81
CA TYR A 197 -35.72 11.62 0.41
C TYR A 197 -35.88 13.14 0.30
N VAL A 198 -34.87 13.81 -0.26
CA VAL A 198 -35.04 15.09 -0.96
C VAL A 198 -34.39 14.94 -2.33
#